data_AF-A0A2H0K9F7-F1
#
_entry.id   AF-A0A2H0K9F7-F1
#
_cell.length_a   1.000
_cell.length_b   1.000
_cell.length_c   1.000
_cell.angle_alpha   90.00
_cell.angle_beta   90.00
_cell.angle_gamma   90.00
#
_symmetry.space_group_name_H-M   'P 1'
#
loop_
_entity.id
_entity.type
_entity.pdbx_description
1 polymer ?
#
loop_
_entity_poly.entity_id
_entity_poly.type
_entity_poly.pdbx_seq_one_letter_code
_entity_poly.pdbx_strand_id
1 'polypeptide(L)'
;YLPEGYIKASTVALSSLAIFQWFNAWNVRTDRLTFRNKLAENYGLHIATLIVIVLQLAAVYLPALSSVLKTSPLSIFDWLIIIVVSSSIVVVDSVWKILHKATIPKSEKLVS
;
A
#
# COMPACT_ATOMS: atom_id res chain seq x y z
N TYR A 1 -14.11 -9.07 -29.69
CA TYR A 1 -13.20 -7.90 -29.60
C TYR A 1 -12.99 -7.39 -28.17
N LEU A 2 -12.87 -8.25 -27.13
CA LEU A 2 -12.65 -7.78 -25.73
C LEU A 2 -11.69 -8.62 -24.83
N PRO A 3 -10.94 -9.65 -25.28
CA PRO A 3 -10.13 -10.45 -24.35
C PRO A 3 -8.96 -9.66 -23.74
N GLU A 4 -8.36 -8.72 -24.48
CA GLU A 4 -7.23 -7.92 -23.95
C GLU A 4 -7.63 -6.90 -22.90
N GLY A 5 -8.80 -6.24 -23.07
CA GLY A 5 -9.28 -5.24 -22.12
C GLY A 5 -9.55 -5.83 -20.73
N TYR A 6 -10.08 -7.05 -20.68
CA TYR A 6 -10.33 -7.77 -19.42
C TYR A 6 -9.02 -8.11 -18.70
N ILE A 7 -8.03 -8.68 -19.40
CA ILE A 7 -6.73 -9.04 -18.83
C ILE A 7 -6.00 -7.79 -18.30
N LYS A 8 -6.02 -6.69 -19.06
CA LYS A 8 -5.43 -5.42 -18.62
C LYS A 8 -6.12 -4.89 -17.36
N ALA A 9 -7.45 -4.85 -17.34
CA ALA A 9 -8.23 -4.38 -16.19
C ALA A 9 -7.98 -5.23 -14.93
N SER A 10 -7.93 -6.56 -15.06
CA SER A 10 -7.59 -7.47 -13.96
C SER A 10 -6.18 -7.22 -13.43
N THR A 11 -5.21 -6.96 -14.31
CA THR A 11 -3.83 -6.66 -13.89
C THR A 11 -3.74 -5.33 -13.14
N VAL A 12 -4.46 -4.31 -13.61
CA VAL A 12 -4.56 -3.01 -12.92
C VAL A 12 -5.22 -3.16 -11.56
N ALA A 13 -6.31 -3.92 -11.47
CA ALA A 13 -7.00 -4.18 -10.20
C ALA A 13 -6.12 -4.93 -9.20
N LEU A 14 -5.45 -6.00 -9.63
CA LEU A 14 -4.51 -6.77 -8.80
C LEU A 14 -3.36 -5.89 -8.29
N SER A 15 -2.77 -5.07 -9.17
CA SER A 15 -1.65 -4.20 -8.82
C SER A 15 -2.08 -3.08 -7.88
N SER A 16 -3.27 -2.50 -8.09
CA SER A 16 -3.83 -1.50 -7.17
C SER A 16 -4.11 -2.08 -5.80
N LEU A 17 -4.71 -3.27 -5.73
CA LEU A 17 -4.95 -3.96 -4.47
C LEU A 17 -3.64 -4.25 -3.72
N ALA A 18 -2.61 -4.73 -4.42
CA ALA A 18 -1.31 -4.99 -3.81
C ALA A 18 -0.71 -3.70 -3.20
N ILE A 19 -0.67 -2.60 -3.96
CA ILE A 19 -0.12 -1.33 -3.47
C ILE A 19 -0.95 -0.79 -2.30
N PHE A 20 -2.28 -0.92 -2.33
CA PHE A 20 -3.14 -0.59 -1.19
C PHE A 20 -2.76 -1.38 0.07
N GLN A 21 -2.52 -2.68 -0.06
CA GLN A 21 -2.10 -3.52 1.07
C GLN A 21 -0.74 -3.08 1.62
N TRP A 22 0.20 -2.65 0.78
CA TRP A 22 1.51 -2.18 1.23
C TRP A 22 1.38 -0.91 2.07
N PHE A 23 0.60 0.07 1.59
CA PHE A 23 0.33 1.30 2.35
C PHE A 23 -0.42 1.01 3.65
N ASN A 24 -1.41 0.11 3.63
CA ASN A 24 -2.13 -0.26 4.84
C ASN A 24 -1.21 -0.97 5.86
N ALA A 25 -0.35 -1.88 5.41
CA ALA A 25 0.63 -2.55 6.27
C ALA A 25 1.61 -1.55 6.89
N TRP A 26 2.02 -0.53 6.14
CA TRP A 26 2.81 0.60 6.65
C TRP A 26 2.05 1.35 7.75
N ASN A 27 0.81 1.77 7.49
CA ASN A 27 -0.02 2.53 8.43
C ASN A 27 -0.32 1.78 9.74
N VAL A 28 -0.72 0.50 9.66
CA VAL A 28 -1.01 -0.33 10.84
C VAL A 28 0.23 -0.55 11.70
N ARG A 29 1.40 -0.72 11.07
CA ARG A 29 2.66 -0.90 11.79
C ARG A 29 3.14 0.38 12.46
N THR A 30 2.88 1.54 11.86
CA THR A 30 3.11 2.84 12.51
C THR A 30 2.21 3.03 13.75
N ASP A 31 1.00 2.48 13.77
CA ASP A 31 0.07 2.61 14.90
C ASP A 31 0.36 1.68 16.09
N ARG A 32 0.91 0.48 15.83
CA ARG A 32 1.14 -0.53 16.88
C ARG A 32 2.49 -0.42 17.59
N LEU A 33 3.44 0.36 17.07
CA LEU A 33 4.72 0.61 17.74
C LEU A 33 4.70 1.97 18.45
N THR A 34 4.38 1.89 19.74
CA THR A 34 4.97 2.68 20.82
C THR A 34 5.91 3.80 20.38
N PHE A 35 5.44 5.03 20.60
CA PHE A 35 5.98 6.38 20.39
C PHE A 35 7.46 6.66 20.77
N ARG A 36 8.31 5.66 21.03
CA ARG A 36 9.64 5.89 21.63
C ARG A 36 10.84 5.27 20.96
N ASN A 37 10.69 4.38 19.96
CA ASN A 37 11.86 3.84 19.28
C ASN A 37 11.70 3.83 17.75
N LYS A 38 12.32 4.86 17.16
CA LYS A 38 13.00 4.82 15.86
C LYS A 38 12.10 4.75 14.63
N LEU A 39 11.58 5.94 14.30
CA LEU A 39 11.28 6.33 12.91
C LEU A 39 12.51 6.18 11.97
N ALA A 40 13.72 5.96 12.51
CA ALA A 40 14.99 5.95 11.79
C ALA A 40 15.80 4.63 11.82
N GLU A 41 15.27 3.50 12.34
CA GLU A 41 16.02 2.21 12.38
C GLU A 41 15.33 1.04 11.67
N ASN A 42 14.11 1.23 11.16
CA ASN A 42 13.40 0.16 10.46
C ASN A 42 13.85 0.02 8.99
N TYR A 43 15.16 -0.22 8.77
CA TYR A 43 15.66 -0.76 7.50
C TYR A 43 14.82 -1.95 7.04
N GLY A 44 14.35 -2.78 7.97
CA GLY A 44 13.48 -3.92 7.67
C GLY A 44 12.17 -3.56 6.98
N LEU A 45 11.57 -2.39 7.26
CA LEU A 45 10.32 -1.99 6.60
C LEU A 45 10.59 -1.55 5.16
N HIS A 46 11.64 -0.76 4.94
CA HIS A 46 12.07 -0.36 3.60
C HIS A 46 12.55 -1.56 2.75
N ILE A 47 13.29 -2.50 3.36
CA ILE A 47 13.71 -3.74 2.70
C ILE A 47 12.49 -4.60 2.35
N ALA A 48 11.53 -4.75 3.26
CA ALA A 48 10.29 -5.49 2.97
C ALA A 48 9.51 -4.83 1.82
N THR A 49 9.36 -3.50 1.82
CA THR A 49 8.75 -2.77 0.71
C THR A 49 9.51 -2.97 -0.60
N LEU A 50 10.85 -2.93 -0.57
CA LEU A 50 11.67 -3.17 -1.77
C LEU A 50 11.50 -4.59 -2.31
N ILE A 51 11.56 -5.61 -1.45
CA ILE A 51 11.32 -7.02 -1.82
C ILE A 51 9.95 -7.17 -2.47
N VAL A 52 8.94 -6.55 -1.87
CA VAL A 52 7.56 -6.64 -2.35
C VAL A 52 7.36 -5.90 -3.68
N ILE A 53 8.00 -4.74 -3.89
CA ILE A 53 8.04 -4.05 -5.20
C ILE A 53 8.70 -4.94 -6.26
N VAL A 54 9.83 -5.56 -5.94
CA VAL A 54 10.55 -6.46 -6.85
C VAL A 54 9.68 -7.67 -7.20
N LEU A 55 9.02 -8.28 -6.22
CA LEU A 55 8.08 -9.39 -6.44
C LEU A 55 6.88 -8.98 -7.30
N GLN A 56 6.36 -7.75 -7.13
CA GLN A 56 5.28 -7.23 -7.96
C GLN A 56 5.72 -7.01 -9.41
N LEU A 57 6.91 -6.42 -9.63
CA LEU A 57 7.48 -6.26 -10.96
C LEU A 57 7.75 -7.63 -11.60
N ALA A 58 8.28 -8.58 -10.83
CA ALA A 58 8.45 -9.97 -11.23
C ALA A 58 7.11 -10.60 -11.66
N ALA A 59 6.03 -10.41 -10.91
CA ALA A 59 4.70 -10.94 -11.24
C ALA A 59 4.11 -10.36 -12.55
N VAL A 60 4.47 -9.12 -12.90
CA VAL A 60 3.97 -8.45 -14.11
C VAL A 60 4.87 -8.71 -15.33
N TYR A 61 6.19 -8.77 -15.16
CA TYR A 61 7.14 -8.84 -16.27
C TYR A 61 7.81 -10.21 -16.48
N LEU A 62 7.81 -11.13 -15.51
CA LEU A 62 8.32 -12.48 -15.75
C LEU A 62 7.28 -13.31 -16.52
N PRO A 63 7.62 -13.88 -17.69
CA PRO A 63 6.68 -14.64 -18.50
C PRO A 63 6.09 -15.85 -17.76
N ALA A 64 6.87 -16.48 -16.87
CA ALA A 64 6.41 -17.61 -16.07
C ALA A 64 5.29 -17.22 -15.09
N LEU A 65 5.44 -16.10 -14.38
CA LEU A 65 4.41 -15.61 -13.45
C LEU A 65 3.26 -14.92 -14.18
N SER A 66 3.55 -14.17 -15.23
CA SER A 66 2.55 -13.49 -16.05
C SER A 66 1.61 -14.47 -16.76
N SER A 67 2.11 -15.63 -17.18
CA SER A 67 1.29 -16.71 -17.76
C SER A 67 0.37 -17.36 -16.72
N VAL A 68 0.85 -17.59 -15.49
CA VAL A 68 0.07 -18.17 -14.39
C VAL A 68 -0.99 -17.20 -13.87
N LEU A 69 -0.62 -15.94 -13.66
CA LEU A 69 -1.49 -14.89 -13.13
C LEU A 69 -2.34 -14.19 -14.21
N LYS A 70 -2.11 -14.52 -15.48
CA LYS A 70 -2.70 -13.86 -16.66
C LYS A 70 -2.58 -12.34 -16.56
N THR A 71 -1.36 -11.85 -16.37
CA THR A 71 -1.07 -10.42 -16.28
C THR A 71 -0.58 -9.87 -17.62
N SER A 72 -1.02 -8.66 -17.97
CA SER A 72 -0.51 -7.93 -19.14
C SER A 72 0.54 -6.91 -18.70
N PRO A 73 1.61 -6.67 -19.47
CA PRO A 73 2.58 -5.63 -19.13
C PRO A 73 1.90 -4.26 -19.00
N LEU A 74 2.04 -3.64 -17.82
CA LEU A 74 1.53 -2.30 -17.56
C LEU A 74 2.46 -1.24 -18.17
N SER A 75 1.87 -0.17 -18.70
CA SER A 75 2.63 1.02 -19.05
C SER A 75 3.01 1.80 -17.80
N ILE A 76 4.03 2.66 -17.93
CA ILE A 76 4.43 3.60 -16.87
C ILE A 76 3.27 4.52 -16.45
N PHE A 77 2.38 4.89 -17.37
CA PHE A 77 1.19 5.69 -17.04
C PHE A 77 0.21 4.92 -16.15
N ASP A 78 -0.01 3.64 -16.43
CA ASP A 78 -0.88 2.80 -15.60
C ASP A 78 -0.31 2.67 -14.17
N TRP A 79 1.01 2.53 -14.05
CA TRP A 79 1.71 2.54 -12.75
C TRP A 79 1.54 3.85 -11.99
N LEU A 80 1.69 4.99 -12.66
CA LEU A 80 1.49 6.30 -12.02
C LEU A 80 0.08 6.46 -11.48
N ILE A 81 -0.94 6.07 -12.25
CA ILE A 81 -2.33 6.11 -11.82
C ILE A 81 -2.54 5.23 -10.59
N ILE A 82 -1.99 4.01 -10.59
CA ILE A 82 -2.13 3.10 -9.46
C ILE A 82 -1.47 3.69 -8.20
N ILE A 83 -0.26 4.22 -8.32
CA ILE A 83 0.44 4.84 -7.18
C ILE A 83 -0.36 6.03 -6.63
N VAL A 84 -0.88 6.90 -7.50
CA VAL A 84 -1.69 8.06 -7.09
C VAL A 84 -2.95 7.61 -6.37
N VAL A 85 -3.70 6.66 -6.95
CA VAL A 85 -4.94 6.15 -6.34
C VAL A 85 -4.65 5.48 -5.01
N SER A 86 -3.62 4.62 -4.95
CA SER A 86 -3.28 3.91 -3.73
C SER A 86 -2.71 4.83 -2.64
N SER A 87 -2.08 5.97 -2.99
CA SER A 87 -1.59 6.95 -2.00
C SER A 87 -2.72 7.61 -1.19
N SER A 88 -3.95 7.60 -1.70
CA SER A 88 -5.12 8.17 -1.01
C SER A 88 -5.38 7.53 0.36
N ILE A 89 -5.02 6.25 0.55
CA ILE A 89 -5.23 5.55 1.83
C ILE A 89 -4.38 6.15 2.97
N VAL A 90 -3.23 6.73 2.64
CA VAL A 90 -2.35 7.40 3.62
C VAL A 90 -3.01 8.69 4.11
N VAL A 91 -3.66 9.42 3.20
CA VAL A 91 -4.41 10.63 3.53
C VAL A 91 -5.63 10.29 4.39
N VAL A 92 -6.38 9.25 4.03
CA VAL A 92 -7.55 8.77 4.79
C VAL A 92 -7.15 8.37 6.22
N ASP A 93 -6.08 7.60 6.39
CA ASP A 93 -5.59 7.20 7.72
C ASP A 93 -5.15 8.42 8.57
N SER A 94 -4.46 9.38 7.93
CA SER A 94 -4.02 10.61 8.60
C SER A 94 -5.21 11.44 9.09
N VAL A 95 -6.25 11.61 8.26
CA VAL A 95 -7.48 12.32 8.63
C VAL A 95 -8.22 11.58 9.73
N TRP A 96 -8.37 10.25 9.61
CA TRP A 96 -9.03 9.42 10.62
C TRP A 96 -8.36 9.53 11.98
N LYS A 97 -7.03 9.51 12.05
CA LYS A 97 -6.26 9.70 13.28
C LYS A 97 -6.44 11.09 13.89
N ILE A 98 -6.48 12.14 13.07
CA ILE A 98 -6.73 13.51 13.54
C ILE A 98 -8.14 13.61 14.14
N LEU A 99 -9.15 13.06 13.46
CA LEU A 99 -10.53 13.06 13.95
C LEU A 99 -10.68 12.25 15.24
N HIS A 100 -10.07 11.06 15.34
CA HIS A 100 -10.11 10.25 16.56
C HIS A 100 -9.44 10.94 17.75
N LYS A 101 -8.28 11.58 17.54
CA LYS A 101 -7.62 12.38 18.58
C LYS A 101 -8.44 13.60 19.01
N ALA A 102 -9.17 14.23 18.10
CA ALA A 102 -10.04 15.37 18.41
C ALA A 102 -11.29 14.96 19.21
N THR A 103 -11.70 13.69 19.11
CA THR A 103 -12.93 13.17 19.73
C THR A 103 -12.72 12.56 21.11
N ILE A 104 -11.48 12.21 21.51
CA ILE A 104 -11.18 11.76 22.89
C ILE A 104 -10.98 12.99 23.79
N PRO A 105 -11.91 13.30 24.72
CA PRO A 105 -11.76 14.42 25.65
C PRO A 105 -10.61 14.15 26.62
N LYS A 106 -9.83 15.19 26.92
CA LYS A 106 -8.66 15.20 27.82
C LYS A 106 -8.98 14.87 29.30
N SER A 107 -10.18 14.40 29.64
CA SER A 107 -10.66 14.29 31.03
C SER A 107 -10.07 13.13 31.84
N GLU A 108 -9.39 12.17 31.21
CA GLU A 108 -8.81 11.02 31.94
C GLU A 108 -7.34 11.25 32.38
N LYS A 109 -6.74 12.39 32.03
CA LYS A 109 -5.36 12.73 32.46
C LYS A 109 -5.27 13.51 33.78
N LEU A 110 -6.38 13.66 34.51
CA LEU A 110 -6.44 14.42 35.77
C LEU A 110 -6.74 13.55 37.01
N VAL A 111 -6.83 12.22 36.87
CA VAL A 111 -7.19 11.30 37.97
C VAL A 111 -6.13 10.20 38.19
N SER A 112 -4.92 10.37 37.64
CA SER A 112 -3.74 9.52 37.92
C SER A 112 -2.62 10.35 38.50
#